data_AF-A0A328DWA0-F1
#
_entry.id   AF-A0A328DWA0-F1
#
_cell.length_a   1.000
_cell.length_b   1.000
_cell.length_c   1.000
_cell.angle_alpha   90.00
_cell.angle_beta   90.00
_cell.angle_gamma   90.00
#
_symmetry.space_group_name_H-M   'P 1'
#
loop_
_entity.id
_entity.type
_entity.pdbx_description
1 polymer ?
#
loop_
_entity_poly.entity_id
_entity_poly.type
_entity_poly.pdbx_seq_one_letter_code
_entity_poly.pdbx_strand_id
1 'polypeptide(L)'
;MSTSANVWFDVNGFLGKYKGKTVMFVGDSIAQNQWMSLTCLIFRHFWSYTRSYIKNHQQKVIAINIFFHEPAVSIVYQQNRFLVDMVGESDPINGPVILLDSISSEITQLWLTADLLVVNSYHWWTHSGSIQPWKYLEIDGMKYSTMDHMSAYDRALNTWAKWVDKNIDPQKTRVFFQAISALHLNYWTPNGEKRENCLGEREPIKGSTFLGMPYPGEVILERVLNTIKKPVTFMNITLMTQLRPDAHPELYDNTLDCSHYCVPGIPDVWNQLMYASL
;
A
#
# COMPACT_ATOMS: atom_id res chain seq x y z
N MET A 1 -16.79 -15.96 25.81
CA MET A 1 -17.49 -16.27 24.55
C MET A 1 -17.17 -15.15 23.56
N SER A 2 -16.09 -15.30 22.81
CA SER A 2 -15.76 -14.39 21.71
C SER A 2 -16.57 -14.88 20.51
N THR A 3 -17.61 -14.14 20.15
CA THR A 3 -18.23 -14.30 18.84
C THR A 3 -17.17 -13.85 17.83
N SER A 4 -16.52 -14.81 17.18
CA SER A 4 -15.82 -14.56 15.92
C SER A 4 -16.87 -14.02 14.96
N ALA A 5 -16.99 -12.69 14.88
CA ALA A 5 -17.70 -12.07 13.77
C ALA A 5 -16.95 -12.55 12.52
N ASN A 6 -17.56 -13.46 11.76
CA ASN A 6 -17.09 -13.73 10.42
C ASN A 6 -17.30 -12.43 9.64
N VAL A 7 -16.24 -11.63 9.53
CA VAL A 7 -16.27 -10.38 8.77
C VAL A 7 -16.22 -10.76 7.30
N TRP A 8 -17.39 -11.04 6.71
CA TRP A 8 -17.52 -11.19 5.28
C TRP A 8 -17.52 -9.79 4.64
N PHE A 9 -16.88 -9.64 3.49
CA PHE A 9 -16.96 -8.40 2.73
C PHE A 9 -18.34 -8.30 2.06
N ASP A 10 -19.24 -7.49 2.61
CA ASP A 10 -20.53 -7.21 2.00
C ASP A 10 -20.36 -6.20 0.86
N VAL A 11 -20.28 -6.74 -0.36
CA VAL A 11 -20.14 -5.96 -1.59
C VAL A 11 -21.29 -4.97 -1.76
N ASN A 12 -22.54 -5.38 -1.49
CA ASN A 12 -23.69 -4.50 -1.66
C ASN A 12 -23.70 -3.39 -0.62
N GLY A 13 -23.37 -3.71 0.65
CA GLY A 13 -23.22 -2.71 1.71
C GLY A 13 -22.12 -1.71 1.42
N PHE A 14 -20.95 -2.17 0.97
CA PHE A 14 -19.85 -1.30 0.55
C PHE A 14 -20.26 -0.37 -0.59
N LEU A 15 -20.83 -0.94 -1.66
CA LEU A 15 -21.26 -0.21 -2.84
C LEU A 15 -22.42 0.75 -2.56
N GLY A 16 -23.31 0.43 -1.62
CA GLY A 16 -24.34 1.36 -1.14
C GLY A 16 -23.75 2.60 -0.49
N LYS A 17 -22.68 2.45 0.30
CA LYS A 17 -21.98 3.57 0.97
C LYS A 17 -21.16 4.44 0.02
N TYR A 18 -20.60 3.81 -1.02
CA TYR A 18 -19.71 4.44 -1.99
C TYR A 18 -20.34 4.71 -3.36
N LYS A 19 -21.65 4.55 -3.50
CA LYS A 19 -22.38 4.93 -4.70
C LYS A 19 -22.08 6.38 -5.10
N GLY A 20 -21.63 6.59 -6.33
CA GLY A 20 -21.24 7.91 -6.85
C GLY A 20 -19.89 8.43 -6.34
N LYS A 21 -19.12 7.62 -5.62
CA LYS A 21 -17.88 8.03 -4.94
C LYS A 21 -16.64 7.39 -5.55
N THR A 22 -15.48 7.92 -5.13
CA THR A 22 -14.16 7.40 -5.51
C THR A 22 -13.46 6.76 -4.31
N VAL A 23 -13.07 5.50 -4.48
CA VAL A 23 -12.18 4.77 -3.56
C VAL A 23 -10.82 4.67 -4.22
N MET A 24 -9.79 5.14 -3.54
CA MET A 24 -8.46 5.30 -4.10
C MET A 24 -7.40 4.60 -3.26
N PHE A 25 -6.56 3.82 -3.94
CA PHE A 25 -5.38 3.19 -3.38
C PHE A 25 -4.15 3.93 -3.90
N VAL A 26 -3.33 4.42 -2.98
CA VAL A 26 -2.10 5.15 -3.28
C VAL A 26 -0.95 4.45 -2.60
N GLY A 27 0.08 4.09 -3.35
CA GLY A 27 1.24 3.47 -2.72
C GLY A 27 2.10 2.65 -3.66
N ASP A 28 2.75 1.65 -3.09
CA ASP A 28 3.54 0.67 -3.82
C ASP A 28 2.68 -0.47 -4.40
N SER A 29 3.34 -1.52 -4.88
CA SER A 29 2.68 -2.67 -5.49
C SER A 29 1.80 -3.46 -4.52
N ILE A 30 1.94 -3.29 -3.20
CA ILE A 30 1.04 -3.92 -2.23
C ILE A 30 -0.31 -3.17 -2.16
N ALA A 31 -0.32 -1.83 -2.31
CA ALA A 31 -1.56 -1.09 -2.52
C ALA A 31 -2.27 -1.53 -3.82
N GLN A 32 -1.50 -1.84 -4.87
CA GLN A 32 -2.04 -2.43 -6.10
C GLN A 32 -2.68 -3.80 -5.83
N ASN A 33 -2.06 -4.66 -5.02
CA ASN A 33 -2.63 -5.95 -4.63
C ASN A 33 -3.99 -5.79 -3.95
N GLN A 34 -4.12 -4.84 -3.01
CA GLN A 34 -5.38 -4.57 -2.33
C GLN A 34 -6.45 -4.02 -3.29
N TRP A 35 -6.07 -3.09 -4.18
CA TRP A 35 -6.93 -2.54 -5.22
C TRP A 35 -7.44 -3.62 -6.18
N MET A 36 -6.57 -4.52 -6.63
CA MET A 36 -6.93 -5.65 -7.50
C MET A 36 -7.94 -6.56 -6.81
N SER A 37 -7.69 -6.93 -5.55
CA SER A 37 -8.61 -7.73 -4.76
C SER A 37 -9.99 -7.08 -4.61
N LEU A 38 -10.05 -5.78 -4.25
CA LEU A 38 -11.32 -5.07 -4.12
C LEU A 38 -12.08 -5.06 -5.45
N THR A 39 -11.37 -4.80 -6.54
CA THR A 39 -11.92 -4.82 -7.89
C THR A 39 -12.51 -6.19 -8.22
N CYS A 40 -11.80 -7.28 -7.92
CA CYS A 40 -12.28 -8.65 -8.12
C CYS A 40 -13.51 -8.98 -7.26
N LEU A 41 -13.53 -8.57 -5.98
CA LEU A 41 -14.67 -8.76 -5.08
C LEU A 41 -15.94 -8.09 -5.62
N ILE A 42 -15.81 -6.87 -6.14
CA ILE A 42 -16.91 -6.14 -6.77
C ILE A 42 -17.30 -6.78 -8.10
N PHE A 43 -16.31 -7.13 -8.94
CA PHE A 43 -16.54 -7.69 -10.28
C PHE A 43 -17.35 -8.99 -10.26
N ARG A 44 -17.21 -9.80 -9.19
CA ARG A 44 -18.02 -11.02 -8.98
C ARG A 44 -19.52 -10.76 -8.87
N HIS A 45 -19.94 -9.54 -8.55
CA HIS A 45 -21.34 -9.13 -8.42
C HIS A 45 -21.76 -8.15 -9.52
N PHE A 46 -20.84 -7.30 -9.98
CA PHE A 46 -21.08 -6.24 -10.96
C PHE A 46 -20.07 -6.33 -12.11
N TRP A 47 -20.55 -6.87 -13.24
CA TRP A 47 -19.74 -7.19 -14.41
C TRP A 47 -19.68 -6.05 -15.44
N SER A 48 -20.49 -5.00 -15.25
CA SER A 48 -20.50 -3.80 -16.10
C SER A 48 -19.51 -2.78 -15.56
N TYR A 49 -18.34 -2.69 -16.20
CA TYR A 49 -17.29 -1.75 -15.84
C TYR A 49 -16.53 -1.22 -17.06
N THR A 50 -15.87 -0.09 -16.89
CA THR A 50 -14.87 0.44 -17.82
C THR A 50 -13.54 0.62 -17.12
N ARG A 51 -12.45 0.35 -17.86
CA ARG A 51 -11.08 0.64 -17.42
C ARG A 51 -10.58 1.87 -18.16
N SER A 52 -10.04 2.82 -17.42
CA SER A 52 -9.38 4.00 -18.00
C SER A 52 -8.04 4.28 -17.33
N TYR A 53 -7.20 5.02 -18.06
CA TYR A 53 -5.90 5.47 -17.58
C TYR A 53 -5.95 6.98 -17.39
N ILE A 54 -5.64 7.42 -16.17
CA ILE A 54 -5.52 8.84 -15.85
C ILE A 54 -4.09 9.25 -16.18
N LYS A 55 -3.95 10.31 -16.98
CA LYS A 55 -2.66 10.83 -17.44
C LYS A 55 -2.40 12.21 -16.88
N ASN A 56 -1.13 12.52 -16.61
CA ASN A 56 -0.71 13.89 -16.29
C ASN A 56 -0.63 14.77 -17.55
N HIS A 57 -0.23 16.04 -17.38
CA HIS A 57 -0.06 16.99 -18.48
C HIS A 57 0.93 16.52 -19.56
N GLN A 58 1.88 15.66 -19.20
CA GLN A 58 2.88 15.07 -20.10
C GLN A 58 2.42 13.75 -20.74
N GLN A 59 1.13 13.39 -20.62
CA GLN A 59 0.55 12.15 -21.14
C GLN A 59 1.08 10.85 -20.49
N LYS A 60 1.86 10.95 -19.40
CA LYS A 60 2.29 9.79 -18.60
C LYS A 60 1.11 9.27 -17.80
N VAL A 61 0.86 7.96 -17.84
CA VAL A 61 -0.16 7.31 -17.01
C VAL A 61 0.27 7.41 -15.55
N ILE A 62 -0.57 8.04 -14.73
CA ILE A 62 -0.34 8.22 -13.29
C ILE A 62 -1.27 7.35 -12.44
N ALA A 63 -2.45 7.00 -12.95
CA ALA A 63 -3.38 6.13 -12.24
C ALA A 63 -4.23 5.29 -13.19
N ILE A 64 -4.77 4.19 -12.66
CA ILE A 64 -5.71 3.30 -13.34
C ILE A 64 -7.04 3.39 -12.61
N ASN A 65 -8.13 3.67 -13.33
CA ASN A 65 -9.48 3.66 -12.77
C ASN A 65 -10.28 2.48 -13.33
N ILE A 66 -10.94 1.75 -12.44
CA ILE A 66 -12.04 0.84 -12.78
C ILE A 66 -13.33 1.50 -12.33
N PHE A 67 -14.15 1.90 -13.29
CA PHE A 67 -15.46 2.49 -13.03
C PHE A 67 -16.55 1.44 -13.22
N PHE A 68 -17.25 1.11 -12.14
CA PHE A 68 -18.42 0.22 -12.16
C PHE A 68 -19.68 1.04 -12.45
N HIS A 69 -20.35 0.79 -13.58
CA HIS A 69 -21.44 1.64 -14.09
C HIS A 69 -22.66 1.67 -13.18
N GLU A 70 -22.98 0.54 -12.60
CA GLU A 70 -24.02 0.37 -11.59
C GLU A 70 -23.30 -0.25 -10.39
N PRO A 71 -23.05 0.48 -9.30
CA PRO A 71 -23.73 1.69 -8.83
C PRO A 71 -23.06 3.04 -9.17
N ALA A 72 -22.17 3.14 -10.16
CA ALA A 72 -21.35 4.33 -10.44
C ALA A 72 -20.29 4.60 -9.35
N VAL A 73 -19.39 3.64 -9.13
CA VAL A 73 -18.23 3.77 -8.20
C VAL A 73 -16.94 3.73 -9.00
N SER A 74 -15.99 4.63 -8.68
CA SER A 74 -14.62 4.56 -9.19
C SER A 74 -13.70 3.87 -8.17
N ILE A 75 -12.97 2.85 -8.62
CA ILE A 75 -11.93 2.16 -7.85
C ILE A 75 -10.58 2.45 -8.51
N VAL A 76 -9.80 3.34 -7.89
CA VAL A 76 -8.60 3.93 -8.49
C VAL A 76 -7.35 3.41 -7.82
N TYR A 77 -6.32 3.09 -8.60
CA TYR A 77 -4.96 2.86 -8.12
C TYR A 77 -4.02 3.90 -8.72
N GLN A 78 -3.30 4.60 -7.85
CA GLN A 78 -2.21 5.51 -8.22
C GLN A 78 -0.91 5.01 -7.61
N GLN A 79 0.06 4.71 -8.46
CA GLN A 79 1.38 4.31 -7.98
C GLN A 79 2.12 5.52 -7.42
N ASN A 80 2.41 5.49 -6.12
CA ASN A 80 3.37 6.36 -5.47
C ASN A 80 4.08 5.58 -4.36
N ARG A 81 5.24 5.01 -4.69
CA ARG A 81 6.00 4.10 -3.82
C ARG A 81 6.47 4.75 -2.52
N PHE A 82 6.66 6.08 -2.54
CA PHE A 82 7.35 6.82 -1.49
C PHE A 82 6.47 7.88 -0.81
N LEU A 83 5.25 8.11 -1.30
CA LEU A 83 4.30 9.16 -0.87
C LEU A 83 4.80 10.61 -1.02
N VAL A 84 6.04 10.79 -1.46
CA VAL A 84 6.69 12.05 -1.82
C VAL A 84 7.05 12.07 -3.29
N ASP A 85 7.48 13.22 -3.79
CA ASP A 85 7.84 13.37 -5.20
C ASP A 85 9.10 12.58 -5.55
N MET A 86 9.10 12.03 -6.76
CA MET A 86 10.25 11.42 -7.37
C MET A 86 10.43 12.00 -8.78
N VAL A 87 11.66 12.42 -9.08
CA VAL A 87 12.00 13.09 -10.35
C VAL A 87 13.18 12.38 -11.02
N GLY A 88 13.34 12.60 -12.33
CA GLY A 88 14.48 12.06 -13.07
C GLY A 88 14.47 10.54 -13.28
N GLU A 89 13.33 9.86 -13.15
CA GLU A 89 13.21 8.40 -13.36
C GLU A 89 13.74 7.96 -14.74
N SER A 90 13.65 8.82 -15.75
CA SER A 90 14.13 8.56 -17.12
C SER A 90 15.39 9.36 -17.47
N ASP A 91 16.04 10.01 -16.49
CA ASP A 91 17.27 10.78 -16.71
C ASP A 91 18.50 9.86 -16.62
N PRO A 92 19.19 9.58 -17.74
CA PRO A 92 20.32 8.65 -17.75
C PRO A 92 21.60 9.24 -17.13
N ILE A 93 21.67 10.57 -16.93
CA ILE A 93 22.86 11.27 -16.45
C ILE A 93 22.75 11.52 -14.96
N ASN A 94 21.70 12.22 -14.55
CA ASN A 94 21.52 12.62 -13.15
C ASN A 94 20.85 11.52 -12.33
N GLY A 95 20.12 10.62 -12.98
CA GLY A 95 19.41 9.53 -12.35
C GLY A 95 18.21 9.96 -11.50
N PRO A 96 17.44 8.98 -11.01
CA PRO A 96 16.27 9.22 -10.17
C PRO A 96 16.62 9.85 -8.82
N VAL A 97 15.79 10.80 -8.38
CA VAL A 97 15.90 11.49 -7.09
C VAL A 97 14.57 11.46 -6.36
N ILE A 98 14.56 11.08 -5.08
CA ILE A 98 13.39 11.22 -4.21
C ILE A 98 13.52 12.52 -3.43
N LEU A 99 12.47 13.35 -3.46
CA LEU A 99 12.42 14.65 -2.79
C LEU A 99 11.70 14.47 -1.45
N LEU A 100 12.43 14.26 -0.35
CA LEU A 100 11.85 13.83 0.93
C LEU A 100 10.92 14.86 1.60
N ASP A 101 11.04 16.14 1.23
CA ASP A 101 10.19 17.23 1.73
C ASP A 101 9.11 17.70 0.75
N SER A 102 9.00 17.07 -0.41
CA SER A 102 8.15 17.56 -1.49
C SER A 102 7.00 16.60 -1.78
N ILE A 103 5.80 17.16 -1.83
CA ILE A 103 4.59 16.51 -2.32
C ILE A 103 3.90 17.49 -3.27
N SER A 104 4.06 17.26 -4.56
CA SER A 104 3.56 18.14 -5.60
C SER A 104 2.05 18.03 -5.76
N SER A 105 1.43 19.12 -6.24
CA SER A 105 0.02 19.11 -6.63
C SER A 105 -0.26 18.18 -7.81
N GLU A 106 0.75 17.93 -8.66
CA GLU A 106 0.63 17.03 -9.81
C GLU A 106 0.25 15.61 -9.37
N ILE A 107 0.87 15.12 -8.29
CA ILE A 107 0.59 13.80 -7.72
C ILE A 107 -0.70 13.85 -6.89
N THR A 108 -0.91 14.91 -6.10
CA THR A 108 -1.93 14.90 -5.04
C THR A 108 -3.28 15.47 -5.39
N GLN A 109 -3.42 16.15 -6.53
CA GLN A 109 -4.73 16.59 -7.03
C GLN A 109 -5.74 15.44 -7.12
N LEU A 110 -5.27 14.23 -7.44
CA LEU A 110 -6.10 13.05 -7.54
C LEU A 110 -6.48 12.52 -6.14
N TRP A 111 -5.58 12.60 -5.16
CA TRP A 111 -5.87 12.16 -3.77
C TRP A 111 -7.01 12.97 -3.17
N LEU A 112 -7.11 14.25 -3.53
CA LEU A 112 -8.15 15.16 -3.06
C LEU A 112 -9.53 14.87 -3.66
N THR A 113 -9.63 14.03 -4.71
CA THR A 113 -10.93 13.60 -5.25
C THR A 113 -11.44 12.31 -4.61
N ALA A 114 -10.68 11.69 -3.69
CA ALA A 114 -11.07 10.45 -3.06
C ALA A 114 -12.03 10.68 -1.89
N ASP A 115 -13.10 9.90 -1.83
CA ASP A 115 -13.98 9.80 -0.66
C ASP A 115 -13.43 8.79 0.35
N LEU A 116 -12.69 7.80 -0.13
CA LEU A 116 -11.92 6.85 0.65
C LEU A 116 -10.50 6.77 0.08
N LEU A 117 -9.51 7.19 0.86
CA LEU A 117 -8.11 7.18 0.50
C LEU A 117 -7.38 6.11 1.34
N VAL A 118 -6.92 5.04 0.70
CA VAL A 118 -6.16 3.95 1.30
C VAL A 118 -4.71 4.09 0.85
N VAL A 119 -3.82 4.32 1.81
CA VAL A 119 -2.41 4.64 1.54
C VAL A 119 -1.50 3.55 2.10
N ASN A 120 -0.45 3.19 1.38
CA ASN A 120 0.65 2.39 1.92
C ASN A 120 1.99 2.90 1.39
N SER A 121 3.09 2.56 2.07
CA SER A 121 4.46 2.76 1.57
C SER A 121 5.44 2.07 2.49
N TYR A 122 6.17 1.06 1.98
CA TYR A 122 7.28 0.46 2.73
C TYR A 122 8.29 -0.31 1.88
N HIS A 123 7.84 -1.24 1.04
CA HIS A 123 8.73 -2.26 0.44
C HIS A 123 9.88 -1.65 -0.38
N TRP A 124 9.60 -0.54 -1.08
CA TRP A 124 10.61 0.12 -1.90
C TRP A 124 11.68 0.84 -1.08
N TRP A 125 11.39 1.25 0.15
CA TRP A 125 12.37 1.88 1.04
C TRP A 125 13.46 0.90 1.47
N THR A 126 13.18 -0.40 1.47
CA THR A 126 14.17 -1.42 1.85
C THR A 126 15.03 -1.89 0.67
N HIS A 127 14.78 -1.42 -0.56
CA HIS A 127 15.59 -1.79 -1.72
C HIS A 127 16.98 -1.14 -1.66
N SER A 128 18.02 -1.95 -1.80
CA SER A 128 19.42 -1.52 -1.79
C SER A 128 20.22 -2.14 -2.94
N GLY A 129 21.41 -1.59 -3.22
CA GLY A 129 22.29 -2.15 -4.25
C GLY A 129 21.68 -2.05 -5.65
N SER A 130 21.66 -3.15 -6.41
CA SER A 130 21.21 -3.14 -7.81
C SER A 130 19.71 -2.93 -8.00
N ILE A 131 18.90 -3.12 -6.96
CA ILE A 131 17.43 -2.95 -7.02
C ILE A 131 16.95 -1.62 -6.44
N GLN A 132 17.88 -0.76 -5.97
CA GLN A 132 17.55 0.56 -5.47
C GLN A 132 17.07 1.45 -6.63
N PRO A 133 15.86 2.02 -6.57
CA PRO A 133 15.29 2.75 -7.70
C PRO A 133 15.65 4.23 -7.71
N TRP A 134 16.42 4.73 -6.74
CA TRP A 134 16.90 6.11 -6.67
C TRP A 134 18.42 6.17 -6.63
N LYS A 135 18.99 7.25 -7.17
CA LYS A 135 20.42 7.58 -7.06
C LYS A 135 20.69 8.55 -5.93
N TYR A 136 19.77 9.48 -5.68
CA TYR A 136 19.88 10.47 -4.62
C TYR A 136 18.59 10.60 -3.81
N LEU A 137 18.76 10.98 -2.56
CA LEU A 137 17.70 11.48 -1.70
C LEU A 137 17.93 12.98 -1.51
N GLU A 138 16.91 13.80 -1.71
CA GLU A 138 17.01 15.24 -1.60
C GLU A 138 16.28 15.76 -0.35
N ILE A 139 16.98 16.65 0.37
CA ILE A 139 16.51 17.32 1.58
C ILE A 139 16.82 18.80 1.41
N ASP A 140 15.80 19.65 1.44
CA ASP A 140 15.97 21.10 1.36
C ASP A 140 16.89 21.55 0.19
N GLY A 141 16.75 20.89 -0.97
CA GLY A 141 17.56 21.14 -2.18
C GLY A 141 18.96 20.52 -2.20
N MET A 142 19.39 19.87 -1.12
CA MET A 142 20.67 19.16 -1.04
C MET A 142 20.51 17.68 -1.35
N LYS A 143 21.36 17.14 -2.24
CA LYS A 143 21.32 15.74 -2.68
C LYS A 143 22.32 14.88 -1.90
N TYR A 144 21.82 13.75 -1.40
CA TYR A 144 22.57 12.76 -0.65
C TYR A 144 22.60 11.45 -1.42
N SER A 145 23.80 10.98 -1.77
CA SER A 145 24.02 9.65 -2.37
C SER A 145 24.04 8.53 -1.34
N THR A 146 24.24 8.88 -0.07
CA THR A 146 24.24 7.95 1.07
C THR A 146 23.40 8.55 2.18
N MET A 147 22.40 7.79 2.63
CA MET A 147 21.55 8.13 3.76
C MET A 147 20.95 6.81 4.27
N ASP A 148 20.72 6.72 5.57
CA ASP A 148 19.97 5.59 6.13
C ASP A 148 18.54 5.57 5.58
N HIS A 149 18.10 4.42 5.08
CA HIS A 149 16.82 4.28 4.39
C HIS A 149 15.64 4.50 5.34
N MET A 150 15.77 4.12 6.61
CA MET A 150 14.71 4.31 7.59
C MET A 150 14.61 5.76 8.05
N SER A 151 15.73 6.49 8.07
CA SER A 151 15.75 7.94 8.26
C SER A 151 15.08 8.68 7.09
N ALA A 152 15.27 8.19 5.86
CA ALA A 152 14.59 8.73 4.68
C ALA A 152 13.08 8.43 4.71
N TYR A 153 12.71 7.20 5.07
CA TYR A 153 11.32 6.77 5.26
C TYR A 153 10.60 7.62 6.31
N ASP A 154 11.20 7.79 7.48
CA ASP A 154 10.69 8.64 8.55
C ASP A 154 10.41 10.07 8.07
N ARG A 155 11.37 10.65 7.35
CA ARG A 155 11.23 12.01 6.85
C ARG A 155 10.11 12.14 5.83
N ALA A 156 10.04 11.24 4.85
CA ALA A 156 8.99 11.22 3.85
C ALA A 156 7.59 11.01 4.47
N LEU A 157 7.46 10.10 5.44
CA LEU A 157 6.20 9.89 6.16
C LEU A 157 5.78 11.15 6.94
N ASN A 158 6.71 11.85 7.58
CA ASN A 158 6.40 13.12 8.25
C ASN A 158 5.94 14.19 7.25
N THR A 159 6.50 14.22 6.04
CA THR A 159 6.04 15.11 4.96
C THR A 159 4.61 14.75 4.54
N TRP A 160 4.30 13.47 4.36
CA TRP A 160 2.95 13.00 4.06
C TRP A 160 1.96 13.30 5.19
N ALA A 161 2.33 13.09 6.46
CA ALA A 161 1.53 13.42 7.63
C ALA A 161 1.14 14.91 7.66
N LYS A 162 2.11 15.81 7.42
CA LYS A 162 1.85 17.26 7.30
C LYS A 162 0.93 17.57 6.12
N TRP A 163 1.07 16.86 5.00
CA TRP A 163 0.17 17.01 3.86
C TRP A 163 -1.28 16.61 4.21
N VAL A 164 -1.49 15.52 4.95
CA VAL A 164 -2.82 15.11 5.43
C VAL A 164 -3.43 16.22 6.28
N ASP A 165 -2.70 16.67 7.31
CA ASP A 165 -3.15 17.74 8.22
C ASP A 165 -3.43 19.06 7.53
N LYS A 166 -2.76 19.35 6.41
CA LYS A 166 -3.02 20.54 5.61
C LYS A 166 -4.23 20.38 4.70
N ASN A 167 -4.39 19.25 4.01
CA ASN A 167 -5.26 19.18 2.83
C ASN A 167 -6.53 18.34 2.99
N ILE A 168 -6.55 17.33 3.86
CA ILE A 168 -7.70 16.42 3.98
C ILE A 168 -8.87 17.08 4.72
N ASP A 169 -10.09 16.98 4.20
CA ASP A 169 -11.30 17.31 4.97
C ASP A 169 -11.90 16.01 5.51
N PRO A 170 -11.84 15.72 6.83
CA PRO A 170 -12.35 14.47 7.39
C PRO A 170 -13.87 14.27 7.21
N GLN A 171 -14.62 15.32 6.88
CA GLN A 171 -16.06 15.21 6.57
C GLN A 171 -16.30 14.67 5.16
N LYS A 172 -15.32 14.80 4.27
CA LYS A 172 -15.41 14.38 2.86
C LYS A 172 -14.61 13.12 2.57
N THR A 173 -13.41 13.02 3.12
CA THR A 173 -12.47 11.95 2.82
C THR A 173 -12.13 11.18 4.08
N ARG A 174 -12.36 9.87 4.05
CA ARG A 174 -11.82 8.96 5.07
C ARG A 174 -10.46 8.44 4.63
N VAL A 175 -9.48 8.52 5.52
CA VAL A 175 -8.10 8.10 5.24
C VAL A 175 -7.76 6.85 6.03
N PHE A 176 -7.21 5.86 5.34
CA PHE A 176 -6.62 4.66 5.91
C PHE A 176 -5.14 4.60 5.57
N PHE A 177 -4.33 4.16 6.53
CA PHE A 177 -2.95 3.76 6.28
C PHE A 177 -2.84 2.24 6.48
N GLN A 178 -2.53 1.53 5.41
CA GLN A 178 -2.22 0.11 5.43
C GLN A 178 -0.83 -0.09 6.02
N ALA A 179 -0.73 -0.90 7.09
CA ALA A 179 0.54 -1.23 7.70
C ALA A 179 1.46 -2.02 6.76
N ILE A 180 2.65 -2.29 7.24
CA ILE A 180 3.69 -3.00 6.51
C ILE A 180 3.24 -4.44 6.24
N SER A 181 3.33 -4.86 4.98
CA SER A 181 3.08 -6.25 4.60
C SER A 181 4.35 -7.07 4.71
N ALA A 182 4.20 -8.34 5.10
CA ALA A 182 5.35 -9.21 5.32
C ALA A 182 6.07 -9.63 4.02
N LEU A 183 7.40 -9.60 4.07
CA LEU A 183 8.31 -10.26 3.14
C LEU A 183 8.82 -11.56 3.78
N HIS A 184 8.52 -12.72 3.18
CA HIS A 184 8.92 -14.02 3.72
C HIS A 184 10.26 -14.48 3.17
N LEU A 185 11.33 -13.90 3.70
CA LEU A 185 12.72 -14.33 3.49
C LEU A 185 13.39 -14.54 4.85
N ASN A 186 14.18 -15.63 4.97
CA ASN A 186 14.97 -15.94 6.16
C ASN A 186 14.18 -15.84 7.48
N TYR A 187 13.19 -16.71 7.66
CA TYR A 187 12.37 -16.79 8.87
C TYR A 187 12.40 -18.19 9.48
N TRP A 188 11.80 -18.34 10.66
CA TRP A 188 11.69 -19.59 11.38
C TRP A 188 10.24 -19.92 11.66
N THR A 189 9.90 -21.19 11.51
CA THR A 189 8.63 -21.74 11.97
C THR A 189 8.62 -21.82 13.51
N PRO A 190 7.44 -21.93 14.14
CA PRO A 190 7.33 -22.06 15.61
C PRO A 190 8.06 -23.28 16.20
N ASN A 191 8.29 -24.34 15.41
CA ASN A 191 9.07 -25.51 15.82
C ASN A 191 10.59 -25.35 15.60
N GLY A 192 11.06 -24.17 15.17
CA GLY A 192 12.48 -23.84 15.02
C GLY A 192 13.09 -24.21 13.67
N GLU A 193 12.30 -24.61 12.68
CA GLU A 193 12.82 -24.88 11.33
C GLU A 193 13.09 -23.56 10.60
N LYS A 194 14.28 -23.44 10.03
CA LYS A 194 14.63 -22.29 9.20
C LYS A 194 14.00 -22.43 7.81
N ARG A 195 13.45 -21.34 7.31
CA ARG A 195 12.94 -21.17 5.94
C ARG A 195 13.70 -20.05 5.26
N GLU A 196 14.25 -20.33 4.09
CA GLU A 196 14.98 -19.33 3.30
C GLU A 196 14.03 -18.36 2.60
N ASN A 197 12.87 -18.87 2.16
CA ASN A 197 11.86 -18.13 1.43
C ASN A 197 10.47 -18.81 1.59
N CYS A 198 9.49 -18.39 0.79
CA CYS A 198 8.12 -18.89 0.78
C CYS A 198 7.88 -20.13 -0.12
N LEU A 199 8.91 -20.67 -0.78
CA LEU A 199 8.73 -21.80 -1.71
C LEU A 199 8.21 -23.04 -0.99
N GLY A 200 7.16 -23.66 -1.54
CA GLY A 200 6.59 -24.88 -1.01
C GLY A 200 5.74 -24.69 0.26
N GLU A 201 5.54 -23.46 0.73
CA GLU A 201 4.68 -23.18 1.88
C GLU A 201 3.20 -23.33 1.50
N ARG A 202 2.46 -24.17 2.23
CA ARG A 202 1.07 -24.54 1.90
C ARG A 202 0.09 -24.32 3.05
N GLU A 203 0.62 -24.05 4.24
CA GLU A 203 -0.18 -23.77 5.42
C GLU A 203 0.26 -22.45 6.06
N PRO A 204 -0.66 -21.71 6.69
CA PRO A 204 -0.28 -20.57 7.51
C PRO A 204 0.58 -21.02 8.69
N ILE A 205 1.42 -20.11 9.19
CA ILE A 205 2.13 -20.31 10.45
C ILE A 205 1.09 -20.37 11.57
N LYS A 206 1.09 -21.49 12.30
CA LYS A 206 0.18 -21.70 13.44
C LYS A 206 0.64 -20.86 14.64
N GLY A 207 -0.32 -20.27 15.34
CA GLY A 207 -0.07 -19.45 16.53
C GLY A 207 -0.20 -17.96 16.26
N SER A 208 0.43 -17.15 17.12
CA SER A 208 0.31 -15.69 17.13
C SER A 208 1.66 -14.98 17.11
N THR A 209 2.72 -15.70 16.75
CA THR A 209 4.10 -15.22 16.77
C THR A 209 4.78 -15.54 15.46
N PHE A 210 5.48 -14.56 14.91
CA PHE A 210 6.36 -14.74 13.76
C PHE A 210 7.81 -14.59 14.20
N LEU A 211 8.66 -15.54 13.79
CA LEU A 211 10.08 -15.54 14.11
C LEU A 211 10.87 -15.16 12.87
N GLY A 212 10.98 -13.87 12.61
CA GLY A 212 11.74 -13.33 11.47
C GLY A 212 12.36 -11.99 11.80
N MET A 213 12.97 -11.37 10.79
CA MET A 213 13.54 -10.05 10.94
C MET A 213 12.44 -9.02 11.24
N PRO A 214 12.64 -8.12 12.21
CA PRO A 214 11.68 -7.06 12.48
C PRO A 214 11.61 -6.08 11.30
N TYR A 215 10.47 -5.43 11.14
CA TYR A 215 10.31 -4.33 10.18
C TYR A 215 10.54 -3.00 10.91
N PRO A 216 11.75 -2.39 10.83
CA PRO A 216 12.05 -1.15 11.57
C PRO A 216 11.09 0.01 11.21
N GLY A 217 10.48 -0.02 10.04
CA GLY A 217 9.46 0.95 9.64
C GLY A 217 8.17 0.89 10.47
N GLU A 218 7.84 -0.21 11.16
CA GLU A 218 6.59 -0.31 11.94
C GLU A 218 6.57 0.73 13.06
N VAL A 219 7.66 0.81 13.82
CA VAL A 219 7.82 1.78 14.92
C VAL A 219 7.77 3.22 14.40
N ILE A 220 8.37 3.47 13.23
CA ILE A 220 8.36 4.79 12.59
C ILE A 220 6.94 5.15 12.15
N LEU A 221 6.26 4.24 11.48
CA LEU A 221 4.91 4.44 10.97
C LEU A 221 3.94 4.72 12.12
N GLU A 222 3.91 3.87 13.14
CA GLU A 222 3.04 4.07 14.31
C GLU A 222 3.31 5.41 15.00
N ARG A 223 4.59 5.76 15.18
CA ARG A 223 4.97 7.06 15.75
C ARG A 223 4.45 8.21 14.90
N VAL A 224 4.65 8.18 13.58
CA VAL A 224 4.21 9.26 12.69
C VAL A 224 2.69 9.37 12.64
N LEU A 225 1.95 8.27 12.56
CA LEU A 225 0.49 8.28 12.57
C LEU A 225 -0.07 8.95 13.84
N ASN A 226 0.58 8.74 14.99
CA ASN A 226 0.21 9.39 16.26
C ASN A 226 0.48 10.90 16.30
N THR A 227 1.22 11.47 15.33
CA THR A 227 1.43 12.92 15.22
C THR A 227 0.38 13.64 14.37
N ILE A 228 -0.42 12.90 13.60
CA ILE A 228 -1.40 13.46 12.67
C ILE A 228 -2.60 13.97 13.47
N LYS A 229 -3.01 15.21 13.22
CA LYS A 229 -4.16 15.84 13.90
C LYS A 229 -5.49 15.36 13.32
N LYS A 230 -5.54 15.10 12.02
CA LYS A 230 -6.73 14.57 11.34
C LYS A 230 -6.82 13.04 11.51
N PRO A 231 -8.04 12.48 11.59
CA PRO A 231 -8.20 11.05 11.79
C PRO A 231 -7.66 10.26 10.59
N VAL A 232 -6.71 9.37 10.86
CA VAL A 232 -6.22 8.35 9.93
C VAL A 232 -6.44 6.99 10.59
N THR A 233 -7.14 6.09 9.90
CA THR A 233 -7.39 4.74 10.41
C THR A 233 -6.19 3.86 10.09
N PHE A 234 -5.48 3.37 11.12
CA PHE A 234 -4.38 2.43 10.95
C PHE A 234 -4.91 1.00 10.75
N MET A 235 -4.61 0.39 9.61
CA MET A 235 -4.91 -1.03 9.36
C MET A 235 -3.67 -1.85 9.68
N ASN A 236 -3.57 -2.30 10.94
CA ASN A 236 -2.46 -3.14 11.38
C ASN A 236 -2.59 -4.56 10.78
N ILE A 237 -2.00 -4.74 9.60
CA ILE A 237 -1.97 -6.00 8.86
C ILE A 237 -0.64 -6.77 9.01
N THR A 238 0.34 -6.25 9.76
CA THR A 238 1.71 -6.81 9.73
C THR A 238 1.73 -8.23 10.26
N LEU A 239 1.24 -8.47 11.48
CA LEU A 239 1.26 -9.81 12.07
C LEU A 239 0.42 -10.80 11.26
N MET A 240 -0.75 -10.40 10.76
CA MET A 240 -1.59 -11.31 9.98
C MET A 240 -0.93 -11.71 8.65
N THR A 241 -0.11 -10.83 8.05
CA THR A 241 0.61 -11.16 6.82
C THR A 241 1.86 -11.98 7.13
N GLN A 242 2.56 -11.72 8.24
CA GLN A 242 3.70 -12.51 8.72
C GLN A 242 3.34 -13.99 8.99
N LEU A 243 2.09 -14.27 9.36
CA LEU A 243 1.62 -15.64 9.60
C LEU A 243 1.24 -16.38 8.31
N ARG A 244 1.45 -15.78 7.13
CA ARG A 244 0.89 -16.26 5.86
C ARG A 244 1.93 -16.43 4.75
N PRO A 245 3.01 -17.20 4.99
CA PRO A 245 3.98 -17.50 3.94
C PRO A 245 3.35 -18.29 2.78
N ASP A 246 2.26 -19.02 3.05
CA ASP A 246 1.47 -19.81 2.09
C ASP A 246 0.68 -18.98 1.07
N ALA A 247 0.53 -17.66 1.31
CA ALA A 247 -0.31 -16.79 0.50
C ALA A 247 0.42 -16.09 -0.65
N HIS A 248 1.72 -16.32 -0.77
CA HIS A 248 2.55 -15.77 -1.86
C HIS A 248 2.38 -16.59 -3.14
N PRO A 249 2.59 -15.98 -4.32
CA PRO A 249 2.60 -16.70 -5.60
C PRO A 249 3.79 -17.65 -5.75
N GLU A 250 4.79 -17.54 -4.88
CA GLU A 250 6.08 -18.25 -4.92
C GLU A 250 6.95 -17.85 -6.11
N LEU A 251 6.46 -18.09 -7.33
CA LEU A 251 7.11 -17.75 -8.58
C LEU A 251 6.18 -16.91 -9.46
N TYR A 252 6.65 -15.75 -9.88
CA TYR A 252 6.00 -14.93 -10.90
C TYR A 252 6.97 -14.75 -12.07
N ASP A 253 6.58 -15.18 -13.27
CA ASP A 253 7.46 -15.24 -14.46
C ASP A 253 8.84 -15.86 -14.16
N ASN A 254 8.84 -17.01 -13.46
CA ASN A 254 10.03 -17.74 -12.99
C ASN A 254 10.94 -16.96 -12.02
N THR A 255 10.49 -15.83 -11.48
CA THR A 255 11.20 -15.05 -10.46
C THR A 255 10.56 -15.28 -9.10
N LEU A 256 11.39 -15.50 -8.06
CA LEU A 256 10.91 -15.66 -6.68
C LEU A 256 10.18 -14.40 -6.22
N ASP A 257 8.94 -14.57 -5.76
CA ASP A 257 8.13 -13.50 -5.19
C ASP A 257 7.47 -13.95 -3.89
N CYS A 258 8.10 -13.51 -2.78
CA CYS A 258 7.61 -13.71 -1.42
C CYS A 258 7.17 -12.38 -0.79
N SER A 259 6.79 -11.41 -1.63
CA SER A 259 6.38 -10.06 -1.22
C SER A 259 4.92 -9.75 -1.59
N HIS A 260 4.51 -10.12 -2.82
CA HIS A 260 3.13 -9.95 -3.28
C HIS A 260 2.28 -11.16 -2.94
N TYR A 261 0.96 -11.02 -3.06
CA TYR A 261 0.02 -12.06 -2.68
C TYR A 261 -0.82 -12.50 -3.87
N CYS A 262 -1.20 -13.77 -3.83
CA CYS A 262 -2.23 -14.31 -4.69
C CYS A 262 -3.56 -13.58 -4.48
N VAL A 263 -4.34 -13.44 -5.56
CA VAL A 263 -5.73 -12.94 -5.54
C VAL A 263 -6.61 -13.98 -6.27
N PRO A 264 -7.62 -14.57 -5.62
CA PRO A 264 -8.09 -14.31 -4.25
C PRO A 264 -7.11 -14.77 -3.17
N GLY A 265 -7.16 -14.14 -1.99
CA GLY A 265 -6.20 -14.41 -0.92
C GLY A 265 -6.20 -13.37 0.20
N ILE A 266 -5.05 -13.18 0.84
CA ILE A 266 -4.88 -12.26 1.96
C ILE A 266 -5.33 -10.81 1.67
N PRO A 267 -5.15 -10.25 0.47
CA PRO A 267 -5.70 -8.94 0.12
C PRO A 267 -7.23 -8.84 0.28
N ASP A 268 -7.98 -9.94 0.16
CA ASP A 268 -9.42 -9.95 0.39
C ASP A 268 -9.75 -9.68 1.87
N VAL A 269 -8.91 -10.18 2.79
CA VAL A 269 -9.05 -9.95 4.23
C VAL A 269 -8.70 -8.50 4.58
N TRP A 270 -7.74 -7.87 3.90
CA TRP A 270 -7.47 -6.44 4.08
C TRP A 270 -8.69 -5.59 3.70
N ASN A 271 -9.39 -5.96 2.62
CA ASN A 271 -10.62 -5.30 2.22
C ASN A 271 -11.78 -5.55 3.19
N GLN A 272 -11.85 -6.74 3.82
CA GLN A 272 -12.78 -7.03 4.92
C GLN A 272 -12.50 -6.15 6.15
N LEU A 273 -11.24 -6.03 6.58
CA LEU A 273 -10.84 -5.18 7.70
C LEU A 273 -11.13 -3.70 7.44
N MET A 274 -10.83 -3.24 6.22
CA MET A 274 -11.19 -1.90 5.76
C MET A 274 -12.70 -1.70 5.88
N TYR A 275 -13.52 -2.58 5.30
CA TYR A 275 -14.98 -2.49 5.32
C TYR A 275 -15.57 -2.49 6.74
N ALA A 276 -15.10 -3.37 7.62
CA ALA A 276 -15.53 -3.41 9.02
C ALA A 276 -15.23 -2.11 9.79
N SER A 277 -14.25 -1.35 9.31
CA SER A 277 -13.81 -0.09 9.89
C SER A 277 -14.44 1.14 9.23
N LEU A 278 -15.41 0.98 8.32
CA LEU A 278 -16.05 2.08 7.60
C LEU A 278 -17.28 2.63 8.31
#